data_AF-A0A2N2CAK2-F1
#
_entry.id   AF-A0A2N2CAK2-F1
#
_cell.length_a   1.000
_cell.length_b   1.000
_cell.length_c   1.000
_cell.angle_alpha   90.00
_cell.angle_beta   90.00
_cell.angle_gamma   90.00
#
_symmetry.space_group_name_H-M   'P 1'
#
loop_
_entity.id
_entity.type
_entity.pdbx_description
1 polymer ?
#
loop_
_entity_poly.entity_id
_entity_poly.type
_entity_poly.pdbx_seq_one_letter_code
_entity_poly.pdbx_strand_id
1 'polypeptide(L)'
;MAFPIFFVWFLIGLFIFRHHLRKNTKIDDAIHNAFWKKEASSLVVRKRNLDPKDYIQPSLSSDVLMDQAFFNRIEAPDLYRQQKYLMELSQKPMVNFQGLDNADVRLKYGTATITAIETYENNFIQYIKTLHNLAQGLMAVGQEDLARLYLEEGIAVGSDIRGNFTLLATIYKKHQQQDAINHLYEIAKDLNTLTKNKLLTELDQIKLGDNTEDTNQKPLPY
;
A
#
# COMPACT_ATOMS: atom_id res chain seq x y z
N MET A 1 4.57 -65.33 -15.62
CA MET A 1 5.46 -64.52 -16.49
C MET A 1 4.80 -63.16 -16.75
N ALA A 2 4.83 -62.23 -15.79
CA ALA A 2 4.22 -60.89 -15.94
C ALA A 2 5.21 -59.74 -15.66
N PHE A 3 6.42 -60.06 -15.16
CA PHE A 3 7.49 -59.12 -14.85
C PHE A 3 7.98 -58.24 -16.03
N PRO A 4 8.10 -58.72 -17.29
CA PRO A 4 8.65 -57.89 -18.36
C PRO A 4 7.70 -56.77 -18.80
N ILE A 5 6.38 -56.93 -18.63
CA ILE A 5 5.39 -55.94 -19.07
C ILE A 5 5.35 -54.75 -18.08
N PHE A 6 5.38 -55.01 -16.77
CA PHE A 6 5.44 -53.93 -15.76
C PHE A 6 6.72 -53.10 -15.88
N PHE A 7 7.84 -53.73 -16.24
CA PHE A 7 9.11 -53.03 -16.46
C PHE A 7 9.04 -52.08 -17.66
N VAL A 8 8.38 -52.47 -18.76
CA VAL A 8 8.17 -51.59 -19.93
C VAL A 8 7.29 -50.40 -19.57
N TRP A 9 6.17 -50.60 -18.86
CA TRP A 9 5.33 -49.51 -18.39
C TRP A 9 6.04 -48.58 -17.41
N PHE A 10 6.90 -49.12 -16.54
CA PHE A 10 7.74 -48.35 -15.62
C PHE A 10 8.76 -47.48 -16.38
N LEU A 11 9.40 -48.02 -17.41
CA LEU A 11 10.32 -47.26 -18.27
C LEU A 11 9.61 -46.15 -19.06
N ILE A 12 8.40 -46.42 -19.57
CA ILE A 12 7.56 -45.40 -20.22
C ILE A 12 7.18 -44.30 -19.22
N GLY A 13 6.80 -44.67 -17.99
CA GLY A 13 6.52 -43.73 -16.90
C GLY A 13 7.72 -42.85 -16.55
N LEU A 14 8.93 -43.42 -16.44
CA LEU A 14 10.18 -42.68 -16.22
C LEU A 14 10.49 -41.70 -17.36
N PHE A 15 10.23 -42.09 -18.61
CA PHE A 15 10.44 -41.23 -19.77
C PHE A 15 9.47 -40.03 -19.76
N ILE A 16 8.19 -40.27 -19.50
CA ILE A 16 7.16 -39.22 -19.38
C ILE A 16 7.46 -38.30 -18.18
N PHE A 17 7.84 -38.85 -17.03
CA PHE A 17 8.20 -38.10 -15.83
C PHE A 17 9.41 -37.19 -16.08
N ARG A 18 10.48 -37.73 -16.67
CA ARG A 18 11.67 -36.95 -17.05
C ARG A 18 11.35 -35.86 -18.08
N HIS A 19 10.45 -36.14 -19.03
CA HIS A 19 10.01 -35.15 -20.01
C HIS A 19 9.24 -33.99 -19.34
N HIS A 20 8.32 -34.31 -18.43
CA HIS A 20 7.58 -33.32 -17.64
C HIS A 20 8.50 -32.49 -16.74
N LEU A 21 9.46 -33.13 -16.05
CA LEU A 21 10.46 -32.42 -15.24
C LEU A 21 11.28 -31.46 -16.10
N ARG A 22 11.79 -31.92 -17.25
CA ARG A 22 12.59 -31.08 -18.17
C ARG A 22 11.81 -29.91 -18.78
N LYS A 23 10.50 -30.04 -18.96
CA LYS A 23 9.67 -28.93 -19.48
C LYS A 23 9.51 -27.84 -18.41
N ASN A 24 9.29 -28.23 -17.16
CA ASN A 24 9.20 -27.28 -16.04
C ASN A 24 10.56 -26.59 -15.80
N THR A 25 11.68 -27.34 -15.81
CA THR A 25 13.00 -26.73 -15.60
C THR A 25 13.37 -25.72 -16.67
N LYS A 26 13.01 -25.93 -17.95
CA LYS A 26 13.32 -24.96 -19.02
C LYS A 26 12.64 -23.61 -18.82
N ILE A 27 11.40 -23.61 -18.31
CA ILE A 27 10.66 -22.37 -18.03
C ILE A 27 11.30 -21.67 -16.83
N ASP A 28 11.57 -22.42 -15.77
CA ASP A 28 12.22 -21.90 -14.56
C ASP A 28 13.62 -21.33 -14.86
N ASP A 29 14.42 -22.05 -15.65
CA ASP A 29 15.74 -21.63 -16.12
C ASP A 29 15.63 -20.35 -16.96
N ALA A 30 14.63 -20.24 -17.84
CA ALA A 30 14.43 -19.05 -18.66
C ALA A 30 14.05 -17.84 -17.80
N ILE A 31 13.17 -17.99 -16.82
CA ILE A 31 12.78 -16.94 -15.87
C ILE A 31 13.99 -16.49 -15.06
N HIS A 32 14.76 -17.45 -14.51
CA HIS A 32 15.94 -17.17 -13.71
C HIS A 32 17.01 -16.43 -14.51
N ASN A 33 17.29 -16.89 -15.74
CA ASN A 33 18.24 -16.24 -16.64
C ASN A 33 17.78 -14.84 -17.04
N ALA A 34 16.48 -14.65 -17.31
CA ALA A 34 15.92 -13.34 -17.62
C ALA A 34 16.07 -12.38 -16.44
N PHE A 35 15.79 -12.85 -15.21
CA PHE A 35 15.98 -12.09 -13.98
C PHE A 35 17.43 -11.66 -13.79
N TRP A 36 18.39 -12.59 -13.83
CA TRP A 36 19.81 -12.24 -13.67
C TRP A 36 20.34 -11.35 -14.78
N LYS A 37 19.87 -11.54 -16.01
CA LYS A 37 20.24 -10.67 -17.13
C LYS A 37 19.72 -9.25 -16.91
N LYS A 38 18.46 -9.10 -16.46
CA LYS A 38 17.87 -7.81 -16.08
C LYS A 38 18.69 -7.18 -14.95
N GLU A 39 18.95 -7.94 -13.88
CA GLU A 39 19.72 -7.50 -12.73
C GLU A 39 21.10 -6.98 -13.14
N ALA A 40 21.88 -7.81 -13.86
CA ALA A 40 23.22 -7.45 -14.33
C ALA A 40 23.21 -6.21 -15.24
N SER A 41 22.23 -6.11 -16.16
CA SER A 41 22.10 -4.95 -17.05
C SER A 41 21.75 -3.67 -16.30
N SER A 42 21.00 -3.77 -15.20
CA SER A 42 20.59 -2.63 -14.39
C SER A 42 21.76 -1.99 -13.62
N LEU A 43 22.79 -2.77 -13.27
CA LEU A 43 23.92 -2.30 -12.46
C LEU A 43 24.84 -1.31 -13.20
N VAL A 44 24.86 -1.36 -14.53
CA VAL A 44 25.77 -0.54 -15.37
C VAL A 44 25.10 0.71 -15.96
N VAL A 45 23.87 1.01 -15.56
CA VAL A 45 23.10 2.12 -16.12
C VAL A 45 23.60 3.45 -15.57
N ARG A 46 23.89 4.39 -16.48
CA ARG A 46 24.32 5.74 -16.12
C ARG A 46 23.22 6.47 -15.35
N LYS A 47 23.66 7.33 -14.43
CA LYS A 47 22.80 8.24 -13.66
C LYS A 47 21.87 9.03 -14.59
N ARG A 48 20.58 9.05 -14.27
CA ARG A 48 19.58 9.96 -14.85
C ARG A 48 18.88 10.71 -13.73
N ASN A 49 18.46 11.93 -14.03
CA ASN A 49 17.64 12.71 -13.09
C ASN A 49 16.19 12.20 -13.15
N LEU A 50 15.46 12.41 -12.06
CA LEU A 50 14.02 12.17 -12.02
C LEU A 50 13.30 13.29 -12.78
N ASP A 51 12.17 12.95 -13.41
CA ASP A 51 11.30 13.96 -14.00
C ASP A 51 10.51 14.67 -12.88
N PRO A 52 10.14 15.96 -13.05
CA PRO A 52 9.31 16.67 -12.07
C PRO A 52 8.00 15.95 -11.70
N LYS A 53 7.42 15.18 -12.64
CA LYS A 53 6.21 14.37 -12.45
C LYS A 53 6.40 13.12 -11.58
N ASP A 54 7.65 12.66 -11.41
CA ASP A 54 7.95 11.50 -10.56
C ASP A 54 7.91 11.88 -9.07
N TYR A 55 7.97 13.18 -8.76
CA TYR A 55 7.88 13.70 -7.41
C TYR A 55 6.43 13.88 -6.98
N ILE A 56 6.16 13.48 -5.75
CA ILE A 56 4.90 13.73 -5.08
C ILE A 56 4.85 15.20 -4.67
N GLN A 57 3.73 15.84 -4.98
CA GLN A 57 3.46 17.23 -4.63
C GLN A 57 2.35 17.24 -3.58
N PRO A 58 2.68 17.39 -2.28
CA PRO A 58 1.67 17.54 -1.24
C PRO A 58 0.79 18.76 -1.49
N SER A 59 -0.51 18.61 -1.26
CA SER A 59 -1.53 19.64 -1.45
C SER A 59 -2.11 20.20 -0.16
N LEU A 60 -1.58 19.80 0.99
CA LEU A 60 -2.06 20.25 2.30
C LEU A 60 -2.00 21.78 2.41
N SER A 61 -3.17 22.42 2.46
CA SER A 61 -3.28 23.88 2.50
C SER A 61 -2.88 24.42 3.88
N SER A 62 -2.47 25.70 3.91
CA SER A 62 -2.15 26.41 5.15
C SER A 62 -3.31 26.44 6.15
N ASP A 63 -4.54 26.38 5.65
CA ASP A 63 -5.76 26.49 6.44
C ASP A 63 -6.02 25.23 7.28
N VAL A 64 -5.38 24.11 6.94
CA VAL A 64 -5.41 22.86 7.71
C VAL A 64 -4.42 22.88 8.88
N LEU A 65 -3.42 23.78 8.84
CA LEU A 65 -2.36 23.82 9.83
C LEU A 65 -2.79 24.61 11.06
N MET A 66 -2.89 23.92 12.18
CA MET A 66 -3.30 24.51 13.45
C MET A 66 -2.08 24.94 14.28
N ASP A 67 -2.23 25.99 15.08
CA ASP A 67 -1.16 26.46 15.96
C ASP A 67 -1.06 25.63 17.24
N GLN A 68 -0.02 25.89 18.04
CA GLN A 68 0.17 25.18 19.31
C GLN A 68 -0.99 25.42 20.30
N ALA A 69 -1.61 26.59 20.26
CA ALA A 69 -2.70 26.94 21.17
C ALA A 69 -3.94 26.08 20.90
N PHE A 70 -4.25 25.81 19.63
CA PHE A 70 -5.29 24.88 19.23
C PHE A 70 -5.06 23.48 19.82
N PHE A 71 -3.87 22.91 19.64
CA PHE A 71 -3.55 21.56 20.11
C PHE A 71 -3.56 21.45 21.64
N ASN A 72 -3.16 22.52 22.34
CA ASN A 72 -3.28 22.59 23.79
C ASN A 72 -4.75 22.61 24.24
N ARG A 73 -5.62 23.33 23.52
CA ARG A 73 -7.06 23.44 23.84
C ARG A 73 -7.80 22.11 23.69
N ILE A 74 -7.40 21.28 22.74
CA ILE A 74 -7.95 19.94 22.54
C ILE A 74 -7.20 18.86 23.35
N GLU A 75 -6.37 19.28 24.31
CA GLU A 75 -5.60 18.41 25.20
C GLU A 75 -4.68 17.40 24.48
N ALA A 76 -4.19 17.77 23.29
CA ALA A 76 -3.38 16.91 22.43
C ALA A 76 -2.08 17.58 21.93
N PRO A 77 -1.21 18.08 22.83
CA PRO A 77 0.01 18.81 22.46
C PRO A 77 1.01 17.98 21.62
N ASP A 78 0.99 16.65 21.73
CA ASP A 78 1.85 15.78 20.95
C ASP A 78 1.50 15.77 19.45
N LEU A 79 0.22 15.99 19.10
CA LEU A 79 -0.21 16.08 17.71
C LEU A 79 0.38 17.32 17.02
N TYR A 80 0.64 18.40 17.76
CA TYR A 80 1.34 19.56 17.20
C TYR A 80 2.75 19.21 16.74
N ARG A 81 3.47 18.35 17.49
CA ARG A 81 4.80 17.88 17.09
C ARG A 81 4.73 17.03 15.82
N GLN A 82 3.70 16.19 15.71
CA GLN A 82 3.46 15.40 14.50
C GLN A 82 3.12 16.29 13.29
N GLN A 83 2.30 17.33 13.46
CA GLN A 83 2.00 18.29 12.40
C GLN A 83 3.26 19.02 11.92
N LYS A 84 4.14 19.42 12.85
CA LYS A 84 5.44 20.01 12.47
C LYS A 84 6.31 19.03 11.68
N TYR A 85 6.42 17.80 12.15
CA TYR A 85 7.20 16.79 11.44
C TYR A 85 6.63 16.48 10.05
N LEU A 86 5.31 16.44 9.92
CA LEU A 86 4.63 16.33 8.63
C LEU A 86 5.01 17.47 7.68
N MET A 87 5.04 18.70 8.19
CA MET A 87 5.46 19.87 7.42
C MET A 87 6.93 19.83 7.03
N GLU A 88 7.82 19.33 7.90
CA GLU A 88 9.22 19.12 7.53
C GLU A 88 9.37 18.07 6.43
N LEU A 89 8.54 17.01 6.46
CA LEU A 89 8.52 15.98 5.42
C LEU A 89 7.95 16.51 4.11
N SER A 90 6.93 17.39 4.13
CA SER A 90 6.34 17.96 2.90
C SER A 90 7.31 18.84 2.11
N GLN A 91 8.33 19.39 2.77
CA GLN A 91 9.40 20.16 2.12
C GLN A 91 10.53 19.27 1.58
N LYS A 92 10.53 17.97 1.88
CA LYS A 92 11.54 17.04 1.40
C LYS A 92 11.07 16.38 0.11
N PRO A 93 12.00 16.04 -0.81
CA PRO A 93 11.67 15.25 -1.99
C PRO A 93 11.07 13.90 -1.58
N MET A 94 9.93 13.59 -2.19
CA MET A 94 9.17 12.37 -2.00
C MET A 94 8.82 11.77 -3.35
N VAL A 95 8.91 10.44 -3.44
CA VAL A 95 8.50 9.66 -4.62
C VAL A 95 7.80 8.39 -4.13
N ASN A 96 6.95 7.84 -4.97
CA ASN A 96 6.35 6.52 -4.75
C ASN A 96 6.54 5.66 -5.99
N PHE A 97 7.49 4.73 -5.93
CA PHE A 97 7.73 3.75 -7.00
C PHE A 97 7.23 2.35 -6.62
N GLN A 98 6.24 2.27 -5.74
CA GLN A 98 5.56 1.03 -5.40
C GLN A 98 5.15 0.27 -6.67
N GLY A 99 5.53 -0.99 -6.74
CA GLY A 99 5.29 -1.85 -7.91
C GLY A 99 6.45 -1.94 -8.91
N LEU A 100 7.51 -1.15 -8.75
CA LEU A 100 8.77 -1.35 -9.45
C LEU A 100 9.75 -2.14 -8.58
N ASP A 101 10.49 -3.06 -9.18
CA ASP A 101 11.63 -3.69 -8.49
C ASP A 101 12.89 -2.80 -8.60
N ASN A 102 13.89 -3.09 -7.77
CA ASN A 102 15.12 -2.31 -7.74
C ASN A 102 15.84 -2.31 -9.11
N ALA A 103 15.72 -3.38 -9.89
CA ALA A 103 16.31 -3.45 -11.22
C ALA A 103 15.60 -2.50 -12.18
N ASP A 104 14.27 -2.40 -12.14
CA ASP A 104 13.45 -1.46 -12.93
C ASP A 104 13.80 -0.02 -12.59
N VAL A 105 13.88 0.30 -11.29
CA VAL A 105 14.26 1.64 -10.83
C VAL A 105 15.67 1.99 -11.32
N ARG A 106 16.63 1.05 -11.24
CA ARG A 106 17.99 1.25 -11.77
C ARG A 106 18.01 1.41 -13.28
N LEU A 107 17.21 0.62 -14.00
CA LEU A 107 17.10 0.73 -15.45
C LEU A 107 16.54 2.10 -15.88
N LYS A 108 15.60 2.66 -15.10
CA LYS A 108 14.99 3.96 -15.38
C LYS A 108 15.89 5.13 -14.97
N TYR A 109 16.41 5.13 -13.75
CA TYR A 109 17.09 6.31 -13.17
C TYR A 109 18.61 6.15 -12.98
N GLY A 110 19.15 4.96 -13.21
CA GLY A 110 20.56 4.63 -13.04
C GLY A 110 20.91 4.17 -11.62
N THR A 111 21.95 3.33 -11.52
CA THR A 111 22.41 2.71 -10.27
C THR A 111 22.79 3.73 -9.20
N ALA A 112 23.49 4.79 -9.60
CA ALA A 112 23.97 5.82 -8.67
C ALA A 112 22.83 6.69 -8.08
N THR A 113 21.61 6.63 -8.62
CA THR A 113 20.46 7.41 -8.16
C THR A 113 19.65 6.68 -7.08
N ILE A 114 19.84 5.36 -6.94
CA ILE A 114 19.04 4.52 -6.04
C ILE A 114 19.09 4.99 -4.59
N THR A 115 20.26 5.33 -4.06
CA THR A 115 20.38 5.80 -2.67
C THR A 115 19.55 7.07 -2.40
N ALA A 116 19.45 7.97 -3.38
CA ALA A 116 18.59 9.14 -3.26
C ALA A 116 17.11 8.76 -3.32
N ILE A 117 16.74 7.86 -4.24
CA ILE A 117 15.38 7.34 -4.37
C ILE A 117 14.92 6.63 -3.10
N GLU A 118 15.73 5.76 -2.51
CA GLU A 118 15.44 5.09 -1.23
C GLU A 118 15.15 6.10 -0.12
N THR A 119 15.91 7.20 -0.08
CA THR A 119 15.67 8.30 0.87
C THR A 119 14.33 8.99 0.59
N TYR A 120 14.00 9.24 -0.67
CA TYR A 120 12.76 9.90 -1.08
C TYR A 120 11.53 9.02 -0.84
N GLU A 121 11.63 7.71 -1.05
CA GLU A 121 10.59 6.73 -0.73
C GLU A 121 10.40 6.62 0.79
N ASN A 122 11.48 6.62 1.57
CA ASN A 122 11.37 6.65 3.02
C ASN A 122 10.69 7.95 3.50
N ASN A 123 11.02 9.11 2.92
CA ASN A 123 10.32 10.36 3.24
C ASN A 123 8.82 10.23 3.00
N PHE A 124 8.42 9.66 1.86
CA PHE A 124 7.01 9.42 1.53
C PHE A 124 6.34 8.47 2.53
N ILE A 125 6.98 7.35 2.87
CA ILE A 125 6.46 6.39 3.86
C ILE A 125 6.25 7.06 5.22
N GLN A 126 7.21 7.88 5.67
CA GLN A 126 7.07 8.62 6.93
C GLN A 126 5.95 9.66 6.84
N TYR A 127 5.79 10.31 5.69
CA TYR A 127 4.74 11.31 5.46
C TYR A 127 3.34 10.70 5.59
N ILE A 128 3.04 9.63 4.85
CA ILE A 128 1.72 8.98 4.91
C ILE A 128 1.43 8.34 6.28
N LYS A 129 2.44 7.83 6.98
CA LYS A 129 2.30 7.36 8.37
C LYS A 129 2.00 8.48 9.34
N THR A 130 2.64 9.63 9.16
CA THR A 130 2.41 10.80 10.00
C THR A 130 1.02 11.36 9.78
N LEU A 131 0.53 11.41 8.53
CA LEU A 131 -0.87 11.73 8.20
C LEU A 131 -1.85 10.81 8.93
N HIS A 132 -1.61 9.50 8.84
CA HIS A 132 -2.46 8.50 9.49
C HIS A 132 -2.53 8.71 11.01
N ASN A 133 -1.37 8.84 11.65
CA ASN A 133 -1.28 9.01 13.10
C ASN A 133 -1.92 10.32 13.58
N LEU A 134 -1.73 11.41 12.83
CA LEU A 134 -2.40 12.69 13.09
C LEU A 134 -3.91 12.55 13.02
N ALA A 135 -4.42 11.95 11.94
CA ALA A 135 -5.86 11.75 11.77
C ALA A 135 -6.44 10.87 12.88
N GLN A 136 -5.76 9.78 13.26
CA GLN A 136 -6.18 8.93 14.38
C GLN A 136 -6.22 9.71 15.70
N GLY A 137 -5.20 10.51 15.99
CA GLY A 137 -5.15 11.33 17.19
C GLY A 137 -6.27 12.37 17.23
N LEU A 138 -6.51 13.05 16.10
CA LEU A 138 -7.58 14.04 15.95
C LEU A 138 -8.97 13.41 16.11
N MET A 139 -9.18 12.22 15.57
CA MET A 139 -10.42 11.45 15.78
C MET A 139 -10.65 11.14 17.26
N ALA A 140 -9.60 10.75 18.00
CA ALA A 140 -9.71 10.41 19.42
C ALA A 140 -10.14 11.60 20.30
N VAL A 141 -9.86 12.83 19.87
CA VAL A 141 -10.25 14.08 20.56
C VAL A 141 -11.43 14.79 19.89
N GLY A 142 -12.16 14.09 19.02
CA GLY A 142 -13.40 14.57 18.39
C GLY A 142 -13.22 15.60 17.29
N GLN A 143 -12.00 15.82 16.79
CA GLN A 143 -11.69 16.74 15.69
C GLN A 143 -11.83 16.04 14.32
N GLU A 144 -13.02 15.53 14.03
CA GLU A 144 -13.28 14.67 12.86
C GLU A 144 -13.10 15.40 11.53
N ASP A 145 -13.56 16.65 11.42
CA ASP A 145 -13.41 17.44 10.20
C ASP A 145 -11.94 17.66 9.83
N LEU A 146 -11.10 17.89 10.85
CA LEU A 146 -9.67 18.07 10.63
C LEU A 146 -8.99 16.74 10.29
N ALA A 147 -9.37 15.65 10.97
CA ALA A 147 -8.89 14.31 10.64
C ALA A 147 -9.22 13.92 9.19
N ARG A 148 -10.43 14.25 8.72
CA ARG A 148 -10.87 14.03 7.34
C ARG A 148 -9.91 14.66 6.34
N LEU A 149 -9.51 15.92 6.54
CA LEU A 149 -8.62 16.65 5.63
C LEU A 149 -7.23 15.99 5.53
N TYR A 150 -6.67 15.54 6.66
CA TYR A 150 -5.40 14.80 6.67
C TYR A 150 -5.50 13.44 5.96
N LEU A 151 -6.63 12.76 6.09
CA LEU A 151 -6.86 11.47 5.41
C LEU A 151 -7.07 11.66 3.91
N GLU A 152 -7.83 12.68 3.50
CA GLU A 152 -8.05 13.05 2.10
C GLU A 152 -6.72 13.37 1.40
N GLU A 153 -5.85 14.15 2.06
CA GLU A 153 -4.48 14.39 1.59
C GLU A 153 -3.73 13.06 1.40
N GLY A 154 -3.82 12.15 2.37
CA GLY A 154 -3.19 10.83 2.30
C GLY A 154 -3.65 10.03 1.08
N ILE A 155 -4.94 10.03 0.78
CA ILE A 155 -5.48 9.37 -0.43
C ILE A 155 -5.01 10.08 -1.70
N ALA A 156 -5.03 11.41 -1.73
CA ALA A 156 -4.64 12.21 -2.90
C ALA A 156 -3.17 12.00 -3.28
N VAL A 157 -2.26 11.88 -2.31
CA VAL A 157 -0.83 11.61 -2.57
C VAL A 157 -0.52 10.13 -2.85
N GLY A 158 -1.54 9.26 -2.84
CA GLY A 158 -1.40 7.84 -3.17
C GLY A 158 -0.94 6.96 -2.00
N SER A 159 -1.40 7.23 -0.78
CA SER A 159 -1.19 6.35 0.37
C SER A 159 -1.81 4.97 0.14
N ASP A 160 -1.09 3.92 0.54
CA ASP A 160 -1.55 2.53 0.54
C ASP A 160 -1.86 2.00 1.95
N ILE A 161 -1.89 2.89 2.95
CA ILE A 161 -2.19 2.52 4.34
C ILE A 161 -3.67 2.21 4.47
N ARG A 162 -4.00 0.94 4.72
CA ARG A 162 -5.39 0.47 4.94
C ARG A 162 -6.17 1.36 5.92
N GLY A 163 -5.52 1.74 7.02
CA GLY A 163 -6.11 2.59 8.05
C GLY A 163 -6.53 3.97 7.57
N ASN A 164 -5.90 4.52 6.53
CA ASN A 164 -6.33 5.80 5.96
C ASN A 164 -7.69 5.68 5.28
N PHE A 165 -7.87 4.62 4.50
CA PHE A 165 -9.13 4.36 3.81
C PHE A 165 -10.27 4.05 4.79
N THR A 166 -10.04 3.17 5.76
CA THR A 166 -11.10 2.74 6.68
C THR A 166 -11.52 3.84 7.64
N LEU A 167 -10.58 4.65 8.13
CA LEU A 167 -10.89 5.79 9.00
C LEU A 167 -11.67 6.86 8.22
N LEU A 168 -11.26 7.16 6.99
CA LEU A 168 -11.96 8.13 6.14
C LEU A 168 -13.36 7.64 5.73
N ALA A 169 -13.50 6.36 5.40
CA ALA A 169 -14.80 5.76 5.10
C ALA A 169 -15.74 5.81 6.31
N THR A 170 -15.22 5.63 7.53
CA THR A 170 -15.99 5.78 8.78
C THR A 170 -16.52 7.21 8.93
N ILE A 171 -15.66 8.21 8.67
CA ILE A 171 -16.08 9.62 8.68
C ILE A 171 -17.18 9.86 7.63
N TYR A 172 -16.94 9.48 6.36
CA TYR A 172 -17.93 9.65 5.30
C TYR A 172 -19.26 8.96 5.60
N LYS A 173 -19.23 7.78 6.23
CA LYS A 173 -20.45 7.07 6.63
C LYS A 173 -21.25 7.86 7.66
N LYS A 174 -20.58 8.43 8.66
CA LYS A 174 -21.20 9.28 9.68
C LYS A 174 -21.87 10.52 9.08
N HIS A 175 -21.25 11.09 8.05
CA HIS A 175 -21.79 12.24 7.30
C HIS A 175 -22.73 11.87 6.14
N GLN A 176 -23.13 10.60 6.02
CA GLN A 176 -24.02 10.09 4.95
C GLN A 176 -23.50 10.32 3.52
N GLN A 177 -22.18 10.40 3.34
CA GLN A 177 -21.50 10.65 2.07
C GLN A 177 -21.20 9.34 1.34
N GLN A 178 -22.25 8.64 0.91
CA GLN A 178 -22.14 7.31 0.30
C GLN A 178 -21.32 7.31 -1.02
N ASP A 179 -21.42 8.38 -1.80
CA ASP A 179 -20.66 8.53 -3.05
C ASP A 179 -19.16 8.64 -2.80
N ALA A 180 -18.76 9.31 -1.71
CA ALA A 180 -17.35 9.44 -1.33
C ALA A 180 -16.75 8.07 -0.93
N ILE A 181 -17.53 7.21 -0.28
CA ILE A 181 -17.12 5.82 0.02
C ILE A 181 -16.97 5.01 -1.28
N ASN A 182 -17.87 5.18 -2.26
CA ASN A 182 -17.74 4.51 -3.55
C ASN A 182 -16.47 4.96 -4.28
N HIS A 183 -16.14 6.25 -4.24
CA HIS A 183 -14.91 6.77 -4.82
C HIS A 183 -13.66 6.18 -4.14
N LEU A 184 -13.64 6.08 -2.80
CA LEU A 184 -12.56 5.39 -2.07
C LEU A 184 -12.41 3.92 -2.49
N TYR A 185 -13.52 3.24 -2.74
CA TYR A 185 -13.51 1.85 -3.19
C TYR A 185 -12.85 1.70 -4.56
N GLU A 186 -13.17 2.58 -5.51
CA GLU A 186 -12.53 2.55 -6.84
C GLU A 186 -11.02 2.82 -6.73
N ILE A 187 -10.59 3.80 -5.93
CA ILE A 187 -9.16 4.03 -5.68
C ILE A 187 -8.50 2.78 -5.07
N ALA A 188 -9.16 2.13 -4.11
CA ALA A 188 -8.63 0.96 -3.42
C ALA A 188 -8.46 -0.26 -4.35
N LYS A 189 -9.21 -0.38 -5.45
CA LYS A 189 -9.06 -1.46 -6.43
C LYS A 189 -7.72 -1.41 -7.16
N ASP A 190 -7.23 -0.20 -7.41
CA ASP A 190 -6.02 0.03 -8.19
C ASP A 190 -4.75 -0.07 -7.32
N LEU A 191 -4.89 -0.19 -6.00
CA LEU A 191 -3.74 -0.37 -5.11
C LEU A 191 -3.02 -1.70 -5.38
N ASN A 192 -1.69 -1.62 -5.42
CA ASN A 192 -0.80 -2.76 -5.51
C ASN A 192 -0.35 -3.23 -4.11
N THR A 193 -1.30 -3.67 -3.29
CA THR A 193 -1.06 -4.13 -1.91
C THR A 193 -1.63 -5.53 -1.66
N LEU A 194 -0.92 -6.34 -0.88
CA LEU A 194 -1.35 -7.68 -0.47
C LEU A 194 -2.64 -7.65 0.35
N THR A 195 -2.95 -6.51 0.98
CA THR A 195 -4.13 -6.36 1.84
C THR A 195 -5.35 -5.82 1.10
N LYS A 196 -5.28 -5.64 -0.23
CA LYS A 196 -6.32 -5.01 -1.04
C LYS A 196 -7.69 -5.68 -0.85
N ASN A 197 -7.77 -7.00 -0.99
CA ASN A 197 -9.05 -7.70 -0.88
C ASN A 197 -9.71 -7.49 0.48
N LYS A 198 -8.89 -7.49 1.55
CA LYS A 198 -9.36 -7.21 2.91
C LYS A 198 -9.86 -5.76 3.03
N LEU A 199 -9.13 -4.79 2.49
CA LEU A 199 -9.55 -3.39 2.46
C LEU A 199 -10.90 -3.22 1.75
N LEU A 200 -11.07 -3.82 0.56
CA LEU A 200 -12.33 -3.74 -0.19
C LEU A 200 -13.50 -4.33 0.63
N THR A 201 -13.27 -5.47 1.29
CA THR A 201 -14.29 -6.07 2.18
C THR A 201 -14.66 -5.16 3.35
N GLU A 202 -13.67 -4.53 4.00
CA GLU A 202 -13.91 -3.59 5.10
C GLU A 202 -14.70 -2.35 4.63
N LEU A 203 -14.40 -1.82 3.43
CA LEU A 203 -15.15 -0.71 2.85
C LEU A 203 -16.60 -1.08 2.52
N ASP A 204 -16.83 -2.29 1.99
CA ASP A 204 -18.18 -2.80 1.73
C ASP A 204 -18.99 -2.97 3.03
N GLN A 205 -18.35 -3.45 4.11
CA GLN A 205 -18.98 -3.54 5.44
C GLN A 205 -19.38 -2.15 5.96
N ILE A 206 -18.48 -1.18 5.92
CA ILE A 206 -18.75 0.20 6.35
C ILE A 206 -19.91 0.81 5.53
N LYS A 207 -19.94 0.52 4.22
CA LYS A 207 -21.00 0.96 3.31
C LYS A 207 -22.37 0.37 3.69
N LEU A 208 -22.45 -0.94 3.91
CA LEU A 208 -23.69 -1.65 4.24
C LEU A 208 -24.21 -1.31 5.65
N GLY A 209 -23.34 -0.85 6.55
CA GLY A 209 -23.63 -0.70 7.97
C GLY A 209 -23.61 -2.06 8.67
N ASP A 210 -23.12 -2.12 9.90
CA ASP A 210 -23.08 -3.35 10.70
C ASP A 210 -24.50 -3.90 10.92
N ASN A 211 -25.00 -4.72 9.99
CA ASN A 211 -26.09 -5.66 10.23
C ASN A 211 -25.56 -6.92 10.91
N THR A 212 -24.83 -6.73 12.02
CA THR A 212 -24.56 -7.78 13.01
C THR A 212 -25.13 -7.33 14.35
N GLU A 213 -26.43 -7.06 14.37
CA GLU A 213 -27.22 -7.29 15.58
C GLU A 213 -27.24 -8.80 15.83
N ASP A 214 -26.48 -9.20 16.84
CA ASP A 214 -26.78 -10.23 17.82
C ASP A 214 -28.02 -11.12 17.54
N THR A 215 -27.88 -12.11 16.67
CA THR A 215 -28.73 -13.30 16.69
C THR A 215 -27.89 -14.55 16.95
N ASN A 216 -27.27 -14.61 18.14
CA ASN A 216 -26.86 -15.88 18.74
C ASN A 216 -27.08 -15.88 20.25
N GLN A 217 -28.26 -15.46 20.71
CA GLN A 217 -28.86 -16.00 21.93
C GLN A 217 -29.67 -17.25 21.58
N LYS A 218 -28.99 -18.39 21.65
CA LYS A 218 -29.63 -19.71 21.69
C LYS A 218 -30.14 -19.91 23.13
N PRO A 219 -31.44 -20.11 23.38
CA PRO A 219 -31.90 -20.37 24.75
C PRO A 219 -31.37 -21.72 25.24
N LEU A 220 -30.85 -21.72 26.47
CA LEU A 220 -30.48 -22.92 27.22
C LEU A 220 -31.72 -23.83 27.38
N PRO A 221 -31.62 -25.12 27.07
CA PRO A 221 -32.63 -26.06 27.51
C PRO A 221 -32.43 -26.31 29.02
N TYR A 222 -33.54 -26.28 29.76
CA TYR A 222 -33.63 -26.78 31.13
C TYR A 222 -33.18 -28.24 31.23
#